data_AF-A0A251TJ10-F1
#
_entry.id   AF-A0A251TJ10-F1
#
_cell.length_a   1.000
_cell.length_b   1.000
_cell.length_c   1.000
_cell.angle_alpha   90.00
_cell.angle_beta   90.00
_cell.angle_gamma   90.00
#
_symmetry.space_group_name_H-M   'P 1'
#
loop_
_entity.id
_entity.type
_entity.pdbx_description
1 polymer ?
#
loop_
_entity_poly.entity_id
_entity_poly.type
_entity_poly.pdbx_seq_one_letter_code
_entity_poly.pdbx_strand_id
1 'polypeptide(L)'
;MLVGQVPESLSAEAYDGSFAGNPGLCANNGKSLRQCSPVSHRSSGLGVAKYCFIAGAFMLVFSVACFVLVKPGRKIATNLTNPGFLWDMKQFHVISFDEGEILGSLISHNLIGKGGSGNVYKVELGCGKKLAVKHMWRSGLNSGDPRSYSSSATILPKKKSRWPEYDVEVGT
;
A
#
# COMPACT_ATOMS: atom_id res chain seq x y z
N MET A 1 58.66 -36.29 21.75
CA MET A 1 57.78 -37.21 21.00
C MET A 1 57.19 -36.44 19.85
N LEU A 2 57.43 -36.88 18.61
CA LEU A 2 56.91 -36.21 17.42
C LEU A 2 55.45 -36.64 17.14
N VAL A 3 54.65 -35.71 16.63
CA VAL A 3 53.24 -35.90 16.29
C VAL A 3 52.94 -35.23 14.95
N GLY A 4 52.00 -35.79 14.18
CA GLY A 4 51.55 -35.22 12.90
C GLY A 4 51.87 -36.07 11.67
N GLN A 5 51.54 -35.53 10.49
CA GLN A 5 51.75 -36.22 9.22
C GLN A 5 53.20 -36.06 8.74
N VAL A 6 53.81 -37.16 8.31
CA VAL A 6 55.15 -37.13 7.71
C VAL A 6 55.06 -36.57 6.28
N PRO A 7 55.87 -35.56 5.92
CA PRO A 7 55.93 -35.04 4.55
C PRO A 7 56.32 -36.13 3.56
N GLU A 8 55.80 -36.07 2.33
CA GLU A 8 56.03 -37.07 1.30
C GLU A 8 57.52 -37.23 0.95
N SER A 9 58.30 -36.15 1.01
CA SER A 9 59.75 -36.15 0.82
C SER A 9 60.53 -37.04 1.80
N LEU A 10 59.93 -37.35 2.96
CA LEU A 10 60.52 -38.18 4.01
C LEU A 10 59.83 -39.55 4.12
N SER A 11 58.95 -39.89 3.18
CA SER A 11 58.25 -41.18 3.09
C SER A 11 58.92 -42.20 2.17
N ALA A 12 60.17 -41.94 1.76
CA ALA A 12 60.95 -42.89 0.98
C ALA A 12 61.29 -44.15 1.80
N GLU A 13 61.35 -45.30 1.14
CA GLU A 13 61.67 -46.59 1.78
C GLU A 13 63.04 -46.58 2.48
N ALA A 14 63.96 -45.72 2.04
CA ALA A 14 65.25 -45.50 2.69
C ALA A 14 65.16 -44.99 4.14
N TYR A 15 64.04 -44.38 4.53
CA TYR A 15 63.80 -43.88 5.89
C TYR A 15 62.76 -44.72 6.66
N ASP A 16 62.35 -45.87 6.12
CA ASP A 16 61.41 -46.79 6.77
C ASP A 16 61.99 -47.27 8.11
N GLY A 17 61.20 -47.15 9.18
CA GLY A 17 61.66 -47.44 10.55
C GLY A 17 62.47 -46.34 11.25
N SER A 18 62.94 -45.29 10.57
CA SER A 18 63.64 -44.15 11.23
C SER A 18 62.74 -43.35 12.18
N PHE A 19 61.43 -43.41 11.96
CA PHE A 19 60.41 -42.75 12.77
C PHE A 19 59.80 -43.68 13.83
N ALA A 20 60.30 -44.90 13.98
CA ALA A 20 59.84 -45.87 14.98
C ALA A 20 59.98 -45.28 16.41
N GLY A 21 59.02 -45.58 17.29
CA GLY A 21 58.97 -45.02 18.64
C GLY A 21 58.23 -43.68 18.77
N ASN A 22 57.70 -43.12 17.66
CA ASN A 22 56.82 -41.94 17.68
C ASN A 22 55.38 -42.30 17.29
N PRO A 23 54.54 -42.81 18.22
CA PRO A 23 53.18 -43.26 17.90
C PRO A 23 52.23 -42.13 17.48
N GLY A 24 52.65 -40.87 17.64
CA GLY A 24 51.92 -39.69 17.20
C GLY A 24 52.03 -39.40 15.70
N LEU A 25 53.00 -39.99 15.01
CA LEU A 25 53.20 -39.78 13.57
C LEU A 25 52.22 -40.62 12.74
N CYS A 26 51.92 -40.18 11.52
CA CYS A 26 51.15 -40.94 10.55
C CYS A 26 51.67 -40.70 9.12
N ALA A 27 51.51 -41.69 8.23
CA ALA A 27 51.91 -41.59 6.83
C ALA A 27 50.97 -42.43 5.96
N ASN A 28 50.71 -42.01 4.72
CA ASN A 28 49.80 -42.73 3.83
C ASN A 28 50.46 -43.93 3.11
N ASN A 29 51.79 -43.93 2.96
CA ASN A 29 52.51 -44.82 2.05
C ASN A 29 53.63 -45.64 2.74
N GLY A 30 53.84 -45.47 4.05
CA GLY A 30 54.95 -46.10 4.79
C GLY A 30 54.51 -47.34 5.57
N LYS A 31 55.30 -48.42 5.50
CA LYS A 31 54.99 -49.70 6.17
C LYS A 31 55.12 -49.61 7.70
N SER A 32 55.95 -48.69 8.21
CA SER A 32 56.24 -48.58 9.65
C SER A 32 55.38 -47.59 10.44
N LEU A 33 54.45 -46.86 9.83
CA LEU A 33 53.63 -45.83 10.49
C LEU A 33 52.13 -46.08 10.29
N ARG A 34 51.31 -45.66 11.26
CA ARG A 34 49.85 -45.71 11.12
C ARG A 34 49.40 -44.85 9.94
N GLN A 35 48.38 -45.30 9.23
CA GLN A 35 47.76 -44.49 8.19
C GLN A 35 47.12 -43.25 8.81
N CYS A 36 47.32 -42.09 8.20
CA CYS A 36 46.63 -40.88 8.66
C CYS A 36 45.14 -41.10 8.48
N SER A 37 44.36 -40.90 9.54
CA SER A 37 42.91 -40.91 9.42
C SER A 37 42.52 -39.85 8.39
N PRO A 38 41.76 -40.20 7.33
CA PRO A 38 41.20 -39.18 6.46
C PRO A 38 40.38 -38.26 7.37
N VAL A 39 40.79 -36.99 7.48
CA VAL A 39 39.96 -35.99 8.11
C VAL A 39 38.66 -36.02 7.33
N SER A 40 37.60 -36.58 7.92
CA SER A 40 36.29 -36.49 7.31
C SER A 40 35.95 -35.01 7.32
N HIS A 41 36.19 -34.34 6.21
CA HIS A 41 35.57 -33.06 5.89
C HIS A 41 34.08 -33.39 5.71
N ARG A 42 33.38 -33.70 6.81
CA ARG A 42 31.93 -33.59 6.87
C ARG A 42 31.68 -32.14 6.50
N SER A 43 31.17 -31.94 5.29
CA SER A 43 30.94 -30.65 4.66
C SER A 43 30.09 -29.77 5.59
N SER A 44 30.74 -29.05 6.49
CA SER A 44 30.14 -28.13 7.45
C SER A 44 29.31 -27.07 6.71
N GLY A 45 29.68 -26.77 5.47
CA GLY A 45 28.92 -25.92 4.55
C GLY A 45 27.52 -26.43 4.22
N LEU A 46 27.27 -27.75 4.15
CA LEU A 46 25.91 -28.26 3.88
C LEU A 46 24.97 -28.04 5.07
N GLY A 47 25.48 -28.13 6.30
CA GLY A 47 24.69 -27.81 7.49
C GLY A 47 24.36 -26.32 7.52
N VAL A 48 25.39 -25.48 7.38
CA VAL A 48 25.23 -24.01 7.39
C VAL A 48 24.29 -23.54 6.28
N ALA A 49 24.44 -24.04 5.05
CA ALA A 49 23.58 -23.69 3.93
C ALA A 49 22.11 -24.06 4.18
N LYS A 50 21.84 -25.22 4.82
CA LYS A 50 20.47 -25.62 5.22
C LYS A 50 19.89 -24.64 6.22
N TYR A 51 20.64 -24.27 7.27
CA TYR A 51 20.17 -23.32 8.28
C TYR A 51 19.96 -21.92 7.69
N CYS A 52 20.83 -21.46 6.79
CA CYS A 52 20.66 -20.19 6.07
C CYS A 52 19.38 -20.20 5.21
N PHE A 53 19.12 -21.30 4.49
CA PHE A 53 17.91 -21.43 3.67
C PHE A 53 16.64 -21.39 4.52
N ILE A 54 16.63 -22.12 5.63
CA ILE A 54 15.50 -22.14 6.58
C ILE A 54 15.27 -20.73 7.15
N ALA A 55 16.31 -20.06 7.63
CA ALA A 55 16.21 -18.71 8.18
C ALA A 55 15.71 -17.69 7.13
N GLY A 56 16.21 -17.77 5.90
CA GLY A 56 15.76 -16.92 4.80
C GLY A 56 14.29 -17.12 4.45
N ALA A 57 13.83 -18.37 4.38
CA ALA A 57 12.42 -18.68 4.13
C ALA A 57 11.50 -18.14 5.23
N PHE A 58 11.88 -18.30 6.51
CA PHE A 58 11.11 -17.76 7.63
C PHE A 58 11.03 -16.22 7.58
N MET A 59 12.14 -15.53 7.31
CA MET A 59 12.15 -14.07 7.20
C MET A 59 11.27 -13.58 6.06
N LEU A 60 11.26 -14.27 4.92
CA LEU A 60 10.43 -13.93 3.77
C LEU A 60 8.94 -14.12 4.08
N VAL A 61 8.56 -15.28 4.65
CA VAL A 61 7.17 -15.55 5.04
C VAL A 61 6.69 -14.54 6.09
N PHE A 62 7.51 -14.26 7.11
CA PHE A 62 7.19 -13.28 8.14
C PHE A 62 7.03 -11.88 7.56
N SER A 63 7.94 -11.45 6.68
CA SER A 63 7.86 -10.16 6.00
C SER A 63 6.59 -10.03 5.16
N VAL A 64 6.24 -11.05 4.37
CA VAL A 64 5.00 -11.07 3.59
C VAL A 64 3.76 -11.05 4.49
N ALA A 65 3.74 -11.84 5.55
CA ALA A 65 2.65 -11.84 6.52
C ALA A 65 2.47 -10.47 7.18
N CYS A 66 3.56 -9.87 7.68
CA CYS A 66 3.54 -8.52 8.21
C CYS A 66 3.10 -7.50 7.17
N PHE A 67 3.57 -7.60 5.92
CA PHE A 67 3.16 -6.68 4.85
C PHE A 67 1.66 -6.80 4.54
N VAL A 68 1.10 -8.01 4.53
CA VAL A 68 -0.33 -8.25 4.32
C VAL A 68 -1.16 -7.75 5.50
N LEU A 69 -0.68 -7.93 6.74
CA LEU A 69 -1.35 -7.49 7.97
C LEU A 69 -1.26 -5.97 8.20
N VAL A 70 -0.11 -5.37 7.88
CA VAL A 70 0.17 -3.93 8.07
C VAL A 70 -0.32 -3.11 6.91
N LYS A 71 -0.53 -3.68 5.72
CA LYS A 71 -1.28 -2.96 4.69
C LYS A 71 -2.66 -2.67 5.26
N PRO A 72 -3.00 -1.38 5.54
CA PRO A 72 -4.37 -1.04 5.87
C PRO A 72 -5.14 -1.52 4.66
N GLY A 73 -6.00 -2.52 4.86
CA GLY A 73 -6.61 -3.25 3.76
C GLY A 73 -7.05 -2.23 2.72
N ARG A 74 -6.37 -2.19 1.57
CA ARG A 74 -7.07 -1.80 0.35
C ARG A 74 -8.11 -2.89 0.29
N LYS A 75 -9.26 -2.57 0.86
CA LYS A 75 -10.50 -3.28 0.69
C LYS A 75 -10.69 -3.25 -0.82
N ILE A 76 -10.05 -4.19 -1.50
CA ILE A 76 -10.59 -4.79 -2.70
C ILE A 76 -12.05 -4.99 -2.33
N ALA A 77 -12.89 -4.31 -3.10
CA ALA A 77 -14.31 -4.15 -2.90
C ALA A 77 -15.01 -5.52 -2.96
N THR A 78 -14.79 -6.34 -1.95
CA THR A 78 -15.37 -7.68 -1.76
C THR A 78 -15.92 -7.88 -0.35
N ASN A 79 -15.91 -6.83 0.48
CA ASN A 79 -16.68 -6.78 1.73
C ASN A 79 -17.84 -5.79 1.56
N LEU A 80 -18.86 -6.21 0.83
CA LEU A 80 -20.16 -5.54 0.70
C LEU A 80 -21.03 -5.69 1.97
N THR A 81 -20.41 -5.78 3.15
CA THR A 81 -21.10 -6.06 4.42
C THR A 81 -20.33 -5.44 5.59
N ASN A 82 -20.11 -4.12 5.53
CA ASN A 82 -19.89 -3.33 6.74
C ASN A 82 -21.18 -2.56 7.04
N PRO A 83 -21.96 -2.92 8.07
CA PRO A 83 -23.29 -2.35 8.32
C PRO A 83 -23.26 -0.87 8.76
N GLY A 84 -22.09 -0.22 8.83
CA GLY A 84 -21.94 1.14 9.34
C GLY A 84 -21.61 2.25 8.32
N PHE A 85 -21.36 1.92 7.05
CA PHE A 85 -20.98 2.93 6.04
C PHE A 85 -21.48 2.54 4.64
N LEU A 86 -22.80 2.51 4.45
CA LEU A 86 -23.40 2.58 3.12
C LEU A 86 -23.35 4.05 2.66
N TRP A 87 -22.32 4.41 1.90
CA TRP A 87 -22.38 5.63 1.10
C TRP A 87 -23.28 5.34 -0.10
N ASP A 88 -24.56 5.73 -0.01
CA ASP A 88 -25.49 5.71 -1.14
C ASP A 88 -25.13 6.85 -2.10
N MET A 89 -24.20 6.55 -3.02
CA MET A 89 -23.82 7.47 -4.10
C MET A 89 -24.95 7.48 -5.15
N LYS A 90 -25.86 8.44 -5.04
CA LYS A 90 -26.90 8.65 -6.06
C LYS A 90 -26.32 9.35 -7.28
N GLN A 91 -26.59 8.83 -8.47
CA GLN A 91 -26.23 9.49 -9.72
C GLN A 91 -26.86 10.90 -9.80
N PHE A 92 -26.03 11.89 -10.12
CA PHE A 92 -26.49 13.26 -10.34
C PHE A 92 -27.33 13.32 -11.61
N HIS A 93 -28.59 13.73 -11.48
CA HIS A 93 -29.49 13.95 -12.61
C HIS A 93 -29.68 15.45 -12.78
N VAL A 94 -29.32 15.98 -13.94
CA VAL A 94 -29.63 17.37 -14.29
C VAL A 94 -31.15 17.49 -14.43
N ILE A 95 -31.75 18.40 -13.68
CA ILE A 95 -33.18 18.71 -13.77
C ILE A 95 -33.31 19.99 -14.57
N SER A 96 -34.05 19.93 -15.68
CA SER A 96 -34.47 21.13 -16.41
C SER A 96 -35.66 21.78 -15.70
N PHE A 97 -35.62 23.09 -15.53
CA PHE A 97 -36.66 23.89 -14.91
C PHE A 97 -36.89 25.17 -15.72
N ASP A 98 -38.10 25.72 -15.61
CA ASP A 98 -38.43 27.04 -16.16
C ASP A 98 -38.19 28.13 -15.10
N GLU A 99 -37.61 29.26 -15.51
CA GLU A 99 -37.30 30.36 -14.59
C GLU A 99 -38.58 31.02 -14.05
N GLY A 100 -39.62 31.16 -14.87
CA GLY A 100 -40.90 31.75 -14.49
C GLY A 100 -41.61 30.93 -13.43
N GLU A 101 -41.54 29.60 -13.54
CA GLU A 101 -42.07 28.67 -12.55
C GLU A 101 -41.38 28.80 -11.17
N ILE A 102 -40.05 28.95 -11.16
CA ILE A 102 -39.31 29.17 -9.92
C ILE A 102 -39.68 30.52 -9.31
N LEU A 103 -39.64 31.59 -10.10
CA LEU A 103 -39.90 32.96 -9.63
C LEU A 103 -41.33 33.11 -9.10
N GLY A 104 -42.32 32.52 -9.80
CA GLY A 104 -43.71 32.49 -9.36
C GLY A 104 -43.92 31.75 -8.03
N SER A 105 -43.02 30.81 -7.71
CA SER A 105 -43.10 30.01 -6.48
C SER A 105 -42.38 30.64 -5.28
N LEU A 106 -41.63 31.74 -5.46
CA LEU A 106 -40.91 32.46 -4.39
C LEU A 106 -41.81 33.36 -3.53
N ILE A 107 -42.94 32.83 -3.08
CA ILE A 107 -43.97 33.55 -2.34
C ILE A 107 -44.09 33.03 -0.91
N SER A 108 -44.66 33.84 -0.02
CA SER A 108 -44.69 33.59 1.43
C SER A 108 -45.30 32.24 1.79
N HIS A 109 -46.31 31.77 1.04
CA HIS A 109 -46.96 30.49 1.30
C HIS A 109 -46.05 29.29 1.04
N ASN A 110 -45.01 29.43 0.20
CA ASN A 110 -44.06 28.38 -0.13
C ASN A 110 -42.80 28.43 0.74
N LEU A 111 -42.71 29.34 1.71
CA LEU A 111 -41.56 29.49 2.58
C LEU A 111 -41.46 28.29 3.55
N ILE A 112 -40.38 27.50 3.43
CA ILE A 112 -40.12 26.33 4.30
C ILE A 112 -38.99 26.58 5.31
N GLY A 113 -38.22 27.65 5.16
CA GLY A 113 -37.17 27.98 6.11
C GLY A 113 -36.64 29.40 5.94
N LYS A 114 -36.26 30.02 7.06
CA LYS A 114 -35.62 31.34 7.09
C LYS A 114 -34.40 31.27 8.01
N GLY A 115 -33.27 31.77 7.53
CA GLY A 115 -32.02 31.83 8.30
C GLY A 115 -31.17 33.03 7.93
N GLY A 116 -29.99 33.16 8.55
CA GLY A 116 -29.08 34.30 8.33
C GLY A 116 -28.58 34.43 6.89
N SER A 117 -28.64 33.36 6.10
CA SER A 117 -28.23 33.35 4.68
C SER A 117 -29.41 33.46 3.70
N GLY A 118 -30.61 33.81 4.16
CA GLY A 118 -31.78 34.01 3.30
C GLY A 118 -32.94 33.04 3.55
N ASN A 119 -33.86 33.00 2.60
CA ASN A 119 -35.11 32.24 2.66
C ASN A 119 -35.02 30.99 1.79
N VAL A 120 -35.65 29.90 2.22
CA VAL A 120 -35.77 28.65 1.46
C VAL A 120 -37.24 28.41 1.16
N TYR A 121 -37.56 28.23 -0.11
CA TYR A 121 -38.91 28.02 -0.61
C TYR A 121 -39.07 26.62 -1.19
N LYS A 122 -40.24 26.02 -1.00
CA LYS A 122 -40.64 24.78 -1.68
C LYS A 122 -41.20 25.14 -3.05
N VAL A 123 -40.64 24.53 -4.09
CA VAL A 123 -41.10 24.71 -5.48
C VAL A 123 -41.49 23.35 -6.03
N GLU A 124 -42.67 23.26 -6.63
CA GLU A 124 -43.13 22.06 -7.32
C GLU A 124 -43.14 22.35 -8.82
N LEU A 125 -42.31 21.63 -9.57
CA LEU A 125 -42.21 21.79 -11.02
C LEU A 125 -43.45 21.18 -11.69
N GLY A 126 -43.76 21.61 -12.90
CA GLY A 126 -44.84 21.07 -13.73
C GLY A 126 -44.67 19.58 -14.04
N CYS A 127 -43.45 19.06 -13.90
CA CYS A 127 -43.14 17.62 -13.96
C CYS A 127 -43.40 16.85 -12.65
N GLY A 128 -43.98 17.49 -11.62
CA GLY A 128 -44.28 16.92 -10.31
C GLY A 128 -43.08 16.78 -9.36
N LYS A 129 -41.89 17.21 -9.77
CA LYS A 129 -40.69 17.19 -8.92
C LYS A 129 -40.73 18.34 -7.91
N LYS A 130 -40.36 18.05 -6.66
CA LYS A 130 -40.32 19.04 -5.57
C LYS A 130 -38.88 19.44 -5.26
N LEU A 131 -38.61 20.73 -5.25
CA LEU A 131 -37.30 21.32 -4.99
C LEU A 131 -37.35 22.25 -3.76
N ALA A 132 -36.21 22.39 -3.10
CA ALA A 132 -35.96 23.42 -2.11
C ALA A 132 -35.07 24.49 -2.74
N VAL A 133 -35.64 25.66 -3.03
CA VAL A 133 -34.94 26.78 -3.66
C VAL A 133 -34.54 27.78 -2.58
N LYS A 134 -33.22 28.01 -2.45
CA LYS A 134 -32.69 29.02 -1.52
C LYS A 134 -32.55 30.35 -2.24
N HIS A 135 -33.32 31.34 -1.81
CA HIS A 135 -33.24 32.70 -2.31
C HIS A 135 -32.17 33.48 -1.53
N MET A 136 -31.11 33.85 -2.24
CA MET A 136 -29.97 34.61 -1.71
C MET A 136 -30.10 36.07 -2.16
N TRP A 137 -30.37 37.00 -1.24
CA TRP A 137 -30.31 38.44 -1.53
C TRP A 137 -28.87 38.91 -1.35
N ARG A 138 -28.30 39.61 -2.35
CA ARG A 138 -27.07 40.37 -2.14
C ARG A 138 -27.46 41.78 -1.69
N SER A 139 -27.31 42.06 -0.39
CA SER A 139 -27.46 43.41 0.14
C SER A 139 -26.23 44.23 -0.25
N GLY A 140 -26.32 44.99 -1.35
CA GLY A 140 -25.26 45.92 -1.76
C GLY A 140 -24.99 45.91 -3.26
N LEU A 141 -25.90 46.47 -4.03
CA LEU A 141 -25.55 47.03 -5.33
C LEU A 141 -26.31 48.35 -5.47
N ASN A 142 -25.61 49.46 -5.28
CA ASN A 142 -26.04 50.71 -5.89
C ASN A 142 -26.20 50.43 -7.38
N SER A 143 -27.38 50.76 -7.90
CA SER A 143 -27.77 50.64 -9.29
C SER A 143 -26.70 51.25 -10.21
N GLY A 144 -25.89 50.44 -10.89
CA GLY A 144 -24.97 50.98 -11.90
C GLY A 144 -23.86 50.09 -12.46
N ASP A 145 -23.51 48.94 -11.89
CA ASP A 145 -22.40 48.13 -12.43
C ASP A 145 -22.87 46.83 -13.11
N PRO A 146 -22.78 46.72 -14.45
CA PRO A 146 -23.20 45.52 -15.19
C PRO A 146 -22.20 44.36 -15.12
N ARG A 147 -21.03 44.50 -14.45
CA ARG A 147 -19.96 43.47 -14.51
C ARG A 147 -19.93 42.45 -13.39
N SER A 148 -20.90 42.45 -12.46
CA SER A 148 -20.90 41.50 -11.33
C SER A 148 -22.00 40.45 -11.41
N TYR A 149 -22.33 39.96 -12.61
CA TYR A 149 -22.98 38.65 -12.77
C TYR A 149 -21.92 37.53 -12.64
N SER A 150 -21.13 37.56 -11.57
CA SER A 150 -20.19 36.48 -11.26
C SER A 150 -20.96 35.35 -10.59
N SER A 151 -21.15 34.29 -11.37
CA SER A 151 -21.94 33.10 -11.15
C SER A 151 -21.87 32.56 -9.71
N SER A 152 -23.04 32.20 -9.20
CA SER A 152 -23.27 31.46 -7.95
C SER A 152 -22.62 30.05 -7.92
N ALA A 153 -21.91 29.65 -8.98
CA ALA A 153 -21.12 28.41 -9.03
C ALA A 153 -19.88 28.42 -8.11
N THR A 154 -19.55 29.56 -7.51
CA THR A 154 -18.35 29.71 -6.64
C THR A 154 -18.58 29.25 -5.19
N ILE A 155 -19.76 28.72 -4.84
CA ILE A 155 -20.08 28.23 -3.47
C ILE A 155 -19.36 26.92 -3.13
N LEU A 156 -18.85 26.18 -4.13
CA LEU A 156 -17.90 25.10 -3.88
C LEU A 156 -16.49 25.69 -3.77
N PRO A 157 -15.78 25.51 -2.64
CA PRO A 157 -14.40 25.96 -2.55
C PRO A 157 -13.60 25.26 -3.66
N LYS A 158 -13.02 26.04 -4.59
CA LYS A 158 -11.97 25.57 -5.49
C LYS A 158 -10.75 25.21 -4.65
N LYS A 159 -10.78 24.05 -4.00
CA LYS A 159 -9.58 23.44 -3.47
C LYS A 159 -8.78 23.03 -4.70
N LYS A 160 -7.67 23.73 -4.95
CA LYS A 160 -6.67 23.36 -5.97
C LYS A 160 -5.92 22.11 -5.50
N SER A 161 -6.63 21.01 -5.36
CA SER A 161 -6.03 19.70 -5.17
C SER A 161 -5.70 19.18 -6.56
N ARG A 162 -4.43 19.36 -6.93
CA ARG A 162 -3.82 18.74 -8.10
C ARG A 162 -3.76 17.24 -7.80
N TRP A 163 -4.85 16.51 -8.04
CA TRP A 163 -4.89 15.05 -7.91
C TRP A 163 -4.32 14.45 -9.20
N PRO A 164 -3.23 13.67 -9.16
CA PRO A 164 -2.65 13.03 -10.35
C PRO A 164 -3.51 11.89 -10.93
N GLU A 165 -4.67 11.61 -10.34
CA GLU A 165 -5.48 10.42 -10.65
C GLU A 165 -6.46 10.63 -11.83
N TYR A 166 -6.76 11.88 -12.21
CA TYR A 166 -7.65 12.18 -13.33
C TYR A 166 -6.98 12.01 -14.71
N ASP A 167 -5.66 12.20 -14.79
CA ASP A 167 -4.94 12.18 -16.07
C ASP A 167 -4.66 10.75 -16.59
N VAL A 168 -5.01 9.70 -15.83
CA VAL A 168 -4.82 8.30 -16.24
C VAL A 168 -6.05 7.75 -16.98
N GLU A 169 -7.23 8.38 -16.86
CA GLU A 169 -8.46 7.89 -17.51
C GLU A 169 -8.72 8.52 -18.90
N VAL A 170 -8.03 9.60 -19.26
CA VAL A 170 -8.26 10.33 -20.54
C VAL A 170 -7.11 10.14 -21.55
N GLY A 171 -6.03 9.46 -21.17
CA GLY A 171 -4.91 9.15 -22.06
C GLY A 171 -5.08 7.79 -22.72
N THR A 172 -5.68 7.76 -23.92
CA THR A 172 -5.46 6.71 -24.92
C THR A 172 -4.00 6.67 -25.38
#